data_AF-A0A954XTT1-F1
#
_entry.id   AF-A0A954XTT1-F1
#
_cell.length_a   1.000
_cell.length_b   1.000
_cell.length_c   1.000
_cell.angle_alpha   90.00
_cell.angle_beta   90.00
_cell.angle_gamma   90.00
#
_symmetry.space_group_name_H-M   'P 1'
#
loop_
_entity.id
_entity.type
_entity.pdbx_description
1 polymer ?
#
loop_
_entity_poly.entity_id
_entity_poly.type
_entity_poly.pdbx_seq_one_letter_code
_entity_poly.pdbx_strand_id
1 'polypeptide(L)'
;RPCFGPPTGTIIPAPAAVRKSWAIAHSKIPLWQTIIAKYHPTFIGECQKAIDWSNSIVRAWLRDGMFKSEADEDAEKKIDTIIEELGNHAITLSHSRHLSAEQCKRIGLVIEMMEDDQELQDAILSVHHACIHTLSATPAIKIIENHNGAAFINSAGSIVMS
;
A
#
# COMPACT_ATOMS: atom_id res chain seq x y z
N ARG A 1 9.98 -17.23 -23.67
CA ARG A 1 8.79 -17.63 -22.89
C ARG A 1 9.14 -17.50 -21.41
N PRO A 2 8.65 -16.48 -20.68
CA PRO A 2 8.77 -16.49 -19.23
C PRO A 2 7.61 -17.31 -18.66
N CYS A 3 7.96 -18.39 -17.98
CA CYS A 3 7.02 -19.25 -17.27
C CYS A 3 6.56 -18.53 -16.00
N PHE A 4 5.24 -18.36 -15.87
CA PHE A 4 4.57 -17.94 -14.64
C PHE A 4 4.91 -18.91 -13.49
N GLY A 5 5.48 -18.39 -12.40
CA GLY A 5 5.62 -19.10 -11.13
C GLY A 5 4.33 -19.03 -10.29
N PRO A 6 4.09 -19.97 -9.37
CA PRO A 6 2.81 -20.13 -8.66
C PRO A 6 2.54 -18.98 -7.68
N PRO A 7 1.27 -18.80 -7.24
CA PRO A 7 0.84 -17.66 -6.44
C PRO A 7 1.51 -17.68 -5.06
N THR A 8 2.30 -16.65 -4.77
CA THR A 8 2.99 -16.45 -3.50
C THR A 8 1.99 -16.08 -2.41
N GLY A 9 1.28 -17.08 -1.88
CA GLY A 9 0.38 -16.96 -0.74
C GLY A 9 0.96 -17.63 0.49
N THR A 10 1.99 -17.05 1.09
CA THR A 10 2.36 -17.37 2.48
C THR A 10 3.09 -16.17 3.06
N ILE A 11 2.31 -15.23 3.60
CA ILE A 11 2.81 -14.15 4.42
C ILE A 11 3.46 -14.80 5.64
N ILE A 12 4.79 -14.68 5.75
CA ILE A 12 5.55 -15.15 6.90
C ILE A 12 5.03 -14.38 8.12
N PRO A 13 4.60 -15.05 9.19
CA PRO A 13 4.06 -14.37 10.36
C PRO A 13 5.14 -13.48 11.00
N ALA A 14 4.72 -12.30 11.47
CA ALA A 14 5.58 -11.28 12.06
C ALA A 14 6.51 -11.85 13.16
N PRO A 15 7.67 -11.23 13.43
CA PRO A 15 8.67 -11.72 14.40
C PRO A 15 8.10 -12.03 15.80
N ALA A 16 7.03 -11.35 16.22
CA ALA A 16 6.34 -11.61 17.49
C ALA A 16 5.58 -12.96 17.52
N ALA A 17 4.97 -13.36 16.40
CA ALA A 17 4.31 -14.66 16.25
C ALA A 17 5.32 -15.80 16.17
N VAL A 18 6.47 -15.53 15.54
CA VAL A 18 7.65 -16.40 15.62
C VAL A 18 8.02 -16.59 17.09
N ARG A 19 8.29 -15.51 17.86
CA ARG A 19 8.60 -15.55 19.31
C ARG A 19 7.64 -16.39 20.16
N LYS A 20 6.32 -16.26 19.96
CA LYS A 20 5.31 -17.07 20.70
C LYS A 20 5.34 -18.56 20.32
N SER A 21 5.74 -18.90 19.10
CA SER A 21 5.96 -20.29 18.68
C SER A 21 7.26 -20.93 19.21
N TRP A 22 8.18 -20.12 19.76
CA TRP A 22 9.40 -20.60 20.47
C TRP A 22 9.12 -21.00 21.94
N ALA A 23 7.86 -21.22 22.32
CA ALA A 23 7.57 -22.21 23.37
C ALA A 23 7.90 -23.60 22.77
N ILE A 24 9.19 -23.87 22.62
CA ILE A 24 9.76 -24.91 21.77
C ILE A 24 9.35 -26.28 22.28
N ALA A 25 8.40 -26.92 21.58
CA ALA A 25 8.45 -28.37 21.46
C ALA A 25 9.75 -28.70 20.71
N HIS A 26 10.68 -29.38 21.38
CA HIS A 26 11.99 -29.80 20.83
C HIS A 26 11.86 -30.56 19.49
N SER A 27 10.68 -31.11 19.21
CA SER A 27 10.31 -31.82 17.98
C SER A 27 10.22 -30.95 16.72
N LYS A 28 10.10 -29.62 16.82
CA LYS A 28 9.92 -28.73 15.65
C LYS A 28 11.21 -28.10 15.13
N ILE A 29 12.35 -28.33 15.79
CA ILE A 29 13.65 -27.74 15.44
C ILE A 29 14.11 -28.12 14.01
N PRO A 30 14.04 -29.39 13.57
CA PRO A 30 14.51 -29.77 12.22
C PRO A 30 13.67 -29.12 11.10
N LEU A 31 12.38 -28.91 11.34
CA LEU A 31 11.46 -28.25 10.40
C LEU A 31 11.85 -26.77 10.22
N TRP A 32 12.05 -26.06 11.33
CA TRP A 32 12.43 -24.64 11.28
C TRP A 32 13.84 -24.42 10.73
N GLN A 33 14.79 -25.31 10.99
CA GLN A 33 16.13 -25.25 10.37
C GLN A 33 16.05 -25.28 8.84
N THR A 34 15.23 -26.15 8.27
CA THR A 34 15.07 -26.28 6.81
C THR A 34 14.39 -25.05 6.19
N ILE A 35 13.47 -24.42 6.93
CA ILE A 35 12.77 -23.20 6.47
C ILE A 35 13.70 -21.98 6.55
N ILE A 36 14.38 -21.79 7.69
CA ILE A 36 15.26 -20.63 7.93
C ILE A 36 16.48 -20.67 7.01
N ALA A 37 17.02 -21.86 6.70
CA ALA A 37 18.16 -22.01 5.79
C ALA A 37 17.90 -21.49 4.36
N LYS A 38 16.63 -21.31 3.96
CA LYS A 38 16.27 -20.74 2.65
C LYS A 38 16.35 -19.21 2.60
N TYR A 39 16.46 -18.54 3.75
CA TYR A 39 16.50 -17.08 3.84
C TYR A 39 17.90 -16.60 4.21
N HIS A 40 18.35 -15.51 3.60
CA HIS A 40 19.62 -14.90 3.97
C HIS A 40 19.54 -14.39 5.43
N PRO A 41 20.61 -14.49 6.24
CA PRO A 41 20.58 -14.09 7.65
C PRO A 41 20.10 -12.65 7.92
N THR A 42 20.25 -11.74 6.94
CA THR A 42 19.79 -10.33 7.06
C THR A 42 18.32 -10.14 6.72
N PHE A 43 17.67 -11.09 6.07
CA PHE A 43 16.32 -10.93 5.51
C PHE A 43 15.28 -10.52 6.55
N ILE A 44 15.30 -11.15 7.73
CA ILE A 44 14.37 -10.80 8.83
C ILE A 44 14.62 -9.37 9.32
N GLY A 45 15.89 -8.96 9.38
CA GLY A 45 16.25 -7.59 9.76
C GLY A 45 15.84 -6.56 8.72
N GLU A 46 15.92 -6.90 7.43
CA GLU A 46 15.44 -6.06 6.32
C GLU A 46 13.92 -5.92 6.35
N CYS A 47 13.18 -7.01 6.62
CA CYS A 47 11.73 -6.94 6.80
C CYS A 47 11.34 -6.03 7.97
N GLN A 48 12.05 -6.11 9.11
CA GLN A 48 11.79 -5.23 10.25
C GLN A 48 12.05 -3.76 9.89
N LYS A 49 13.19 -3.47 9.26
CA LYS A 49 13.52 -2.12 8.79
C LYS A 49 12.49 -1.59 7.79
N ALA A 50 11.97 -2.43 6.90
CA ALA A 50 10.94 -2.05 5.95
C ALA A 50 9.63 -1.67 6.65
N ILE A 51 9.23 -2.40 7.69
CA ILE A 51 8.06 -2.06 8.52
C ILE A 51 8.29 -0.73 9.24
N ASP A 52 9.43 -0.57 9.91
CA ASP A 52 9.74 0.65 10.65
C ASP A 52 9.78 1.87 9.72
N TRP A 53 10.37 1.69 8.53
CA TRP A 53 10.44 2.75 7.52
C TRP A 53 9.06 3.11 6.97
N SER A 54 8.23 2.11 6.64
CA SER A 54 6.84 2.33 6.20
C SER A 54 6.04 3.14 7.23
N ASN A 55 6.15 2.77 8.51
CA ASN A 55 5.47 3.48 9.60
C ASN A 55 5.97 4.93 9.74
N SER A 56 7.28 5.16 9.59
CA SER A 56 7.86 6.51 9.67
C SER A 56 7.39 7.43 8.54
N ILE A 57 7.21 6.90 7.32
CA ILE A 57 6.74 7.65 6.16
C ILE A 57 5.27 8.06 6.38
N VAL A 58 4.42 7.12 6.79
CA VAL A 58 3.00 7.40 7.05
C VAL A 58 2.85 8.42 8.17
N ARG A 59 3.64 8.31 9.24
CA ARG A 59 3.67 9.30 10.33
C ARG A 59 3.98 10.71 9.79
N ALA A 60 5.02 10.84 8.98
CA ALA A 60 5.42 12.13 8.40
C ALA A 60 4.32 12.71 7.50
N TRP A 61 3.69 11.90 6.65
CA TRP A 61 2.60 12.35 5.77
C TRP A 61 1.35 12.80 6.53
N LEU A 62 0.96 12.06 7.58
CA LEU A 62 -0.19 12.43 8.41
C LEU A 62 0.08 13.75 9.16
N ARG A 63 1.31 13.93 9.63
CA ARG A 63 1.72 15.16 10.34
C ARG A 63 1.80 16.37 9.43
N ASP A 64 2.45 16.25 8.27
CA ASP A 64 2.66 17.37 7.33
C ASP A 64 1.42 17.69 6.49
N GLY A 65 0.54 16.72 6.31
CA GLY A 65 -0.71 16.86 5.55
C GLY A 65 -1.91 17.06 6.46
N MET A 66 -2.49 15.95 6.94
CA MET A 66 -3.83 15.92 7.54
C MET A 66 -3.91 16.64 8.90
N PHE A 67 -2.86 16.60 9.71
CA PHE A 67 -2.84 17.14 11.07
C PHE A 67 -1.89 18.34 11.26
N LYS A 68 -1.57 19.04 10.18
CA LYS A 68 -0.62 20.18 10.19
C LYS A 68 -1.03 21.32 11.11
N SER A 69 -2.34 21.56 11.24
CA SER A 69 -2.91 22.68 12.01
C SER A 69 -3.37 22.28 13.41
N GLU A 70 -3.22 21.01 13.80
CA GLU A 70 -3.62 20.52 15.13
C GLU A 70 -2.46 20.61 16.14
N ALA A 71 -2.80 20.74 17.42
CA ALA A 71 -1.82 20.75 18.50
C ALA A 71 -1.01 19.44 18.53
N ASP A 72 0.30 19.57 18.76
CA ASP A 72 1.28 18.47 18.66
C ASP A 72 0.89 17.22 19.47
N GLU A 73 0.42 17.41 20.71
CA GLU A 73 0.06 16.29 21.59
C GLU A 73 -1.18 15.51 21.13
N ASP A 74 -2.13 16.17 20.50
CA ASP A 74 -3.37 15.54 20.03
C ASP A 74 -3.17 14.89 18.66
N ALA A 75 -2.38 15.54 17.80
CA ALA A 75 -2.01 15.01 16.49
C ALA A 75 -1.21 13.70 16.62
N GLU A 76 -0.18 13.66 17.47
CA GLU A 76 0.65 12.45 17.62
C GLU A 76 -0.17 11.25 18.15
N LYS A 77 -1.10 11.48 19.10
CA LYS A 77 -1.99 10.40 19.59
C LYS A 77 -2.89 9.84 18.50
N LYS A 78 -3.46 10.72 17.64
CA LYS A 78 -4.28 10.30 16.50
C LYS A 78 -3.44 9.54 15.49
N ILE A 79 -2.25 10.02 15.18
CA ILE A 79 -1.34 9.39 14.23
C ILE A 79 -0.92 7.99 14.70
N ASP A 80 -0.58 7.83 15.98
CA ASP A 80 -0.22 6.53 16.54
C ASP A 80 -1.38 5.54 16.47
N THR A 81 -2.60 5.99 16.79
CA THR A 81 -3.82 5.18 16.64
C THR A 81 -4.04 4.75 15.19
N ILE A 82 -3.88 5.67 14.23
CA ILE A 82 -4.04 5.40 12.79
C ILE A 82 -2.99 4.40 12.31
N ILE A 83 -1.73 4.56 12.70
CA ILE A 83 -0.64 3.66 12.30
C ILE A 83 -0.84 2.26 12.89
N GLU A 84 -1.31 2.16 14.14
CA GLU A 84 -1.63 0.89 14.76
C GLU A 84 -2.75 0.16 14.03
N GLU A 85 -3.85 0.85 13.70
CA GLU A 85 -5.00 0.29 12.98
C GLU A 85 -4.65 -0.11 11.54
N LEU A 86 -3.90 0.72 10.82
CA LEU A 86 -3.45 0.42 9.45
C LEU A 86 -2.36 -0.67 9.41
N GLY A 87 -1.51 -0.72 10.45
CA GLY A 87 -0.43 -1.69 10.60
C GLY A 87 -0.90 -3.04 11.16
N ASN A 88 -2.09 -3.12 11.75
CA ASN A 88 -2.62 -4.35 12.31
C ASN A 88 -2.93 -5.36 11.18
N HIS A 89 -1.99 -6.28 11.02
CA HIS A 89 -2.01 -7.36 10.04
C HIS A 89 -3.27 -8.22 10.08
N ALA A 90 -4.10 -8.19 11.14
CA ALA A 90 -5.36 -8.90 11.22
C ALA A 90 -6.48 -8.25 10.37
N ILE A 91 -6.42 -6.94 10.15
CA ILE A 91 -7.41 -6.19 9.37
C ILE A 91 -7.04 -6.23 7.88
N THR A 92 -5.75 -6.16 7.54
CA THR A 92 -5.23 -5.98 6.17
C THR A 92 -4.71 -7.26 5.48
N LEU A 93 -5.07 -8.46 5.97
CA LEU A 93 -4.62 -9.81 5.53
C LEU A 93 -4.61 -10.10 4.01
N SER A 94 -5.17 -9.24 3.18
CA SER A 94 -5.14 -9.31 1.72
C SER A 94 -4.68 -7.96 1.19
N HIS A 95 -3.65 -7.95 0.33
CA HIS A 95 -3.24 -6.80 -0.48
C HIS A 95 -4.38 -6.21 -1.35
N SER A 96 -5.56 -6.84 -1.34
CA SER A 96 -6.76 -6.43 -2.07
C SER A 96 -7.95 -6.11 -1.15
N ARG A 97 -7.75 -5.97 0.17
CA ARG A 97 -8.84 -5.57 1.06
C ARG A 97 -9.07 -4.07 0.92
N HIS A 98 -10.20 -3.72 0.31
CA HIS A 98 -10.65 -2.35 0.19
C HIS A 98 -10.93 -1.76 1.58
N LEU A 99 -10.34 -0.60 1.86
CA LEU A 99 -10.67 0.22 3.02
C LEU A 99 -11.83 1.14 2.64
N SER A 100 -13.00 0.94 3.24
CA SER A 100 -14.16 1.79 2.94
C SER A 100 -13.97 3.19 3.54
N ALA A 101 -14.57 4.21 2.92
CA ALA A 101 -14.52 5.57 3.44
C ALA A 101 -15.02 5.66 4.90
N GLU A 102 -16.05 4.89 5.25
CA GLU A 102 -16.53 4.81 6.63
C GLU A 102 -15.51 4.21 7.60
N GLN A 103 -14.78 3.16 7.19
CA GLN A 103 -13.71 2.57 8.01
C GLN A 103 -12.62 3.60 8.27
N CYS A 104 -12.19 4.30 7.22
CA CYS A 104 -11.16 5.31 7.32
C CYS A 104 -11.62 6.50 8.21
N LYS A 105 -12.87 6.96 8.10
CA LYS A 105 -13.45 7.96 9.00
C LYS A 105 -13.48 7.48 10.46
N ARG A 106 -13.83 6.21 10.70
CA ARG A 106 -13.82 5.61 12.05
C ARG A 106 -12.42 5.53 12.67
N ILE A 107 -11.40 5.28 11.85
CA ILE A 107 -10.00 5.22 12.28
C ILE A 107 -9.46 6.63 12.65
N GLY A 108 -10.16 7.70 12.23
CA GLY A 108 -9.80 9.08 12.55
C GLY A 108 -9.13 9.82 11.39
N LEU A 109 -9.19 9.28 10.17
CA LEU A 109 -8.74 9.99 8.97
C LEU A 109 -9.73 11.10 8.61
N VAL A 110 -9.21 12.28 8.31
CA VAL A 110 -9.97 13.41 7.74
C VAL A 110 -10.27 13.09 6.28
N ILE A 111 -11.53 12.72 5.98
CA ILE A 111 -11.95 12.34 4.64
C ILE A 111 -13.14 13.19 4.22
N GLU A 112 -12.97 13.85 3.09
CA GLU A 112 -14.03 14.53 2.35
C GLU A 112 -14.52 13.60 1.25
N MET A 113 -15.85 13.42 1.14
CA MET A 113 -16.43 12.62 0.08
C MET A 113 -16.55 13.50 -1.16
N MET A 114 -16.06 13.01 -2.30
CA MET A 114 -16.16 13.73 -3.56
C MET A 114 -17.62 13.99 -3.94
N GLU A 115 -18.53 13.11 -3.54
CA GLU A 115 -19.96 13.21 -3.80
C GLU A 115 -20.66 14.37 -3.08
N ASP A 116 -20.02 14.99 -2.09
CA ASP A 116 -20.58 16.12 -1.35
C ASP A 116 -20.43 17.46 -2.13
N ASP A 117 -19.56 17.52 -3.14
CA ASP A 117 -19.30 18.70 -3.99
C ASP A 117 -19.43 18.34 -5.48
N GLN A 118 -20.48 18.86 -6.12
CA GLN A 118 -20.79 18.58 -7.52
C GLN A 118 -19.71 19.12 -8.48
N GLU A 119 -19.12 20.28 -8.22
CA GLU A 119 -18.11 20.86 -9.10
C GLU A 119 -16.82 20.03 -9.07
N LEU A 120 -16.42 19.61 -7.87
CA LEU A 120 -15.27 18.73 -7.67
C LEU A 120 -15.50 17.36 -8.35
N GLN A 121 -16.67 16.79 -8.15
CA GLN A 121 -17.04 15.51 -8.75
C GLN A 121 -17.00 15.57 -10.28
N ASP A 122 -17.61 16.59 -10.89
CA ASP A 122 -17.66 16.74 -12.34
C ASP A 122 -16.25 16.94 -12.93
N ALA A 123 -15.39 17.71 -12.25
CA ALA A 123 -14.00 17.92 -12.67
C ALA A 123 -13.19 16.60 -12.66
N ILE A 124 -13.31 15.80 -11.59
CA ILE A 124 -12.61 14.52 -11.46
C ILE A 124 -13.12 13.52 -12.51
N LEU A 125 -14.44 13.40 -12.67
CA LEU A 125 -15.03 12.49 -13.65
C LEU A 125 -14.66 12.87 -15.08
N SER A 126 -14.59 14.18 -15.39
CA SER A 126 -14.15 14.66 -16.71
C SER A 126 -12.73 14.21 -17.05
N VAL A 127 -11.79 14.35 -16.11
CA VAL A 127 -10.41 13.89 -16.26
C VAL A 127 -10.36 12.36 -16.38
N HIS A 128 -11.11 11.64 -15.55
CA HIS A 128 -11.20 10.19 -15.62
C HIS A 128 -11.68 9.72 -17.00
N HIS A 129 -12.78 10.29 -17.51
CA HIS A 129 -13.30 9.95 -18.82
C HIS A 129 -12.32 10.29 -19.94
N ALA A 130 -11.64 11.44 -19.88
CA ALA A 130 -10.60 11.81 -20.84
C ALA A 130 -9.45 10.77 -20.86
N CYS A 131 -8.98 10.33 -19.68
CA CYS A 131 -7.96 9.30 -19.56
C CYS A 131 -8.43 7.94 -20.11
N ILE A 132 -9.63 7.50 -19.76
CA ILE A 132 -10.19 6.23 -20.24
C ILE A 132 -10.40 6.24 -21.75
N HIS A 133 -10.94 7.33 -22.31
CA HIS A 133 -11.07 7.50 -23.75
C HIS A 133 -9.71 7.46 -24.43
N THR A 134 -8.70 8.16 -23.89
CA THR A 134 -7.35 8.17 -24.45
C THR A 134 -6.71 6.78 -24.44
N LEU A 135 -6.79 6.05 -23.32
CA LEU A 135 -6.22 4.70 -23.20
C LEU A 135 -6.98 3.65 -24.05
N SER A 136 -8.28 3.88 -24.31
CA SER A 136 -9.09 2.95 -25.11
C SER A 136 -9.00 3.23 -26.61
N ALA A 137 -8.87 4.50 -27.01
CA ALA A 137 -8.86 4.92 -28.41
C ALA A 137 -7.45 5.02 -29.02
N THR A 138 -6.40 4.97 -28.20
CA THR A 138 -5.00 5.10 -28.65
C THR A 138 -4.15 3.94 -28.15
N PRO A 139 -3.00 3.64 -28.76
CA PRO A 139 -2.08 2.60 -28.27
C PRO A 139 -1.28 3.04 -27.01
N ALA A 140 -1.68 4.12 -26.33
CA ALA A 140 -1.02 4.58 -25.11
C ALA A 140 -1.20 3.54 -23.98
N ILE A 141 -0.09 3.14 -23.36
CA ILE A 141 -0.07 2.20 -22.22
C ILE A 141 0.16 2.96 -20.90
N LYS A 142 0.91 4.05 -20.94
CA LYS A 142 1.24 4.85 -19.76
C LYS A 142 1.26 6.32 -20.11
N ILE A 143 0.58 7.11 -19.30
CA ILE A 143 0.50 8.56 -19.40
C ILE A 143 0.94 9.13 -18.05
N ILE A 144 1.90 10.06 -18.07
CA ILE A 144 2.31 10.85 -16.90
C ILE A 144 2.19 12.32 -17.29
N GLU A 145 1.29 13.04 -16.64
CA GLU A 145 1.00 14.45 -16.94
C GLU A 145 1.09 15.30 -15.67
N ASN A 146 1.39 16.59 -15.83
CA ASN A 146 1.42 17.54 -14.73
C ASN A 146 0.63 18.81 -15.05
N HIS A 147 0.40 19.61 -14.01
CA HIS A 147 -0.34 20.88 -14.09
C HIS A 147 0.37 21.97 -14.93
N ASN A 148 1.63 21.77 -15.33
CA ASN A 148 2.38 22.68 -16.18
C ASN A 148 2.23 22.35 -17.68
N GLY A 149 1.35 21.41 -18.04
CA GLY A 149 1.12 20.99 -19.42
C GLY A 149 2.23 20.11 -19.99
N ALA A 150 3.11 19.56 -19.15
CA ALA A 150 4.09 18.58 -19.58
C ALA A 150 3.52 17.16 -19.47
N ALA A 151 3.70 16.37 -20.53
CA ALA A 151 3.19 15.01 -20.65
C ALA A 151 4.29 14.06 -21.14
N PHE A 152 4.39 12.89 -20.51
CA PHE A 152 5.15 11.75 -20.99
C PHE A 152 4.18 10.61 -21.32
N ILE A 153 4.11 10.23 -22.59
CA ILE A 153 3.22 9.19 -23.09
C ILE A 153 4.06 8.06 -23.65
N ASN A 154 3.90 6.87 -23.09
CA ASN A 154 4.47 5.64 -23.60
C ASN A 154 3.38 4.85 -24.33
N SER A 155 3.58 4.64 -25.63
CA SER A 155 2.65 3.94 -26.51
C SER A 155 3.24 2.62 -26.99
N ALA A 156 2.42 1.59 -27.11
CA ALA A 156 2.81 0.39 -27.83
C ALA A 156 3.08 0.76 -29.29
N GLY A 157 4.27 0.46 -29.81
CA GLY A 157 4.52 0.54 -31.24
C GLY A 157 3.56 -0.42 -31.96
N SER A 158 2.85 0.05 -32.99
CA SER A 158 2.01 -0.80 -33.82
C SER A 158 2.86 -1.90 -34.45
N ILE A 159 2.63 -3.16 -34.06
CA ILE A 159 3.10 -4.29 -34.84
C ILE A 159 2.14 -4.40 -36.03
N VAL A 160 2.60 -3.95 -37.19
CA VAL A 160 1.94 -4.29 -38.46
C VAL A 160 2.19 -5.78 -38.67
N MET A 161 1.20 -6.62 -38.34
CA MET A 161 1.15 -7.97 -38.88
C MET A 161 0.73 -7.86 -40.34
N SER A 162 1.72 -7.86 -41.22
CA SER A 162 1.55 -8.05 -42.67
C SER A 162 1.08 -9.46 -43.00
#